data_AF-A0A850Q5H2-F1
#
_entry.id   AF-A0A850Q5H2-F1
#
_cell.length_a   1.000
_cell.length_b   1.000
_cell.length_c   1.000
_cell.angle_alpha   90.00
_cell.angle_beta   90.00
_cell.angle_gamma   90.00
#
_symmetry.space_group_name_H-M   'P 1'
#
loop_
_entity.id
_entity.type
_entity.pdbx_description
1 polymer ?
#
loop_
_entity_poly.entity_id
_entity_poly.type
_entity_poly.pdbx_seq_one_letter_code
_entity_poly.pdbx_strand_id
1 'polypeptide(L)'
;MNFDRAYENSAFIAGGSSYPAMWTAQAEAFRISHSALSRIDCPYGDGTRQKYDLFLPEGPIEGTLIFVHGGYWKAFDKSTWSHLAAGAVARGWQVAMPGYTLCPEARITDIAREIADAVTTIVAQTKGPVVLTGHSAGGHLVARIVCGLLDKSVMHRIRRVVPISPVSDLKPLMQTSMNDILQIDLTEANAESPCYLPAPSVPVTVWVGGAERPAFIEQAAKLARVWECDLEIAEGRNHFDVIEALDRNGKLLGFLLS
;
A
#
# COMPACT_ATOMS: atom_id res chain seq x y z
N MET A 1 -8.45 18.77 19.10
CA MET A 1 -8.67 18.39 17.68
C MET A 1 -9.59 17.18 17.68
N ASN A 2 -10.63 17.14 16.85
CA ASN A 2 -11.43 15.92 16.70
C ASN A 2 -10.70 15.01 15.71
N PHE A 3 -10.00 13.99 16.23
CA PHE A 3 -9.18 13.10 15.41
C PHE A 3 -10.02 12.18 14.52
N ASP A 4 -11.21 11.74 14.94
CA ASP A 4 -12.14 11.00 14.06
C ASP A 4 -12.44 11.80 12.80
N ARG A 5 -12.87 13.05 12.97
CA ARG A 5 -13.13 13.94 11.82
C ARG A 5 -11.87 14.22 11.02
N ALA A 6 -10.68 14.23 11.61
CA ALA A 6 -9.43 14.48 10.88
C ALA A 6 -9.06 13.31 9.95
N TYR A 7 -9.36 12.08 10.37
CA TYR A 7 -9.03 10.84 9.65
C TYR A 7 -10.20 10.24 8.84
N GLU A 8 -11.39 10.83 8.92
CA GLU A 8 -12.55 10.42 8.11
C GLU A 8 -12.44 10.88 6.65
N ASN A 9 -12.03 10.01 5.72
CA ASN A 9 -11.88 10.39 4.31
C ASN A 9 -13.21 10.47 3.55
N SER A 10 -14.06 9.45 3.70
CA SER A 10 -15.22 9.22 2.81
C SER A 10 -16.23 10.36 2.87
N ALA A 11 -16.52 10.87 4.06
CA ALA A 11 -17.51 11.94 4.26
C ALA A 11 -17.14 13.29 3.60
N PHE A 12 -15.88 13.48 3.19
CA PHE A 12 -15.38 14.71 2.57
C PHE A 12 -15.06 14.56 1.08
N ILE A 13 -15.30 13.37 0.51
CA ILE A 13 -15.11 13.07 -0.91
C ILE A 13 -16.49 12.99 -1.56
N ALA A 14 -16.70 13.74 -2.65
CA ALA A 14 -17.93 13.66 -3.41
C ALA A 14 -18.15 12.22 -3.90
N GLY A 15 -19.28 11.61 -3.51
CA GLY A 15 -19.55 10.21 -3.81
C GLY A 15 -18.65 9.21 -3.08
N GLY A 16 -17.97 9.60 -1.99
CA GLY A 16 -17.01 8.75 -1.26
C GLY A 16 -17.54 7.36 -0.88
N SER A 17 -18.83 7.25 -0.53
CA SER A 17 -19.47 5.97 -0.20
C SER A 17 -19.62 5.01 -1.39
N SER A 18 -19.53 5.49 -2.62
CA SER A 18 -19.67 4.67 -3.84
C SER A 18 -18.35 4.00 -4.28
N TYR A 19 -17.21 4.51 -3.83
CA TYR A 19 -15.89 4.02 -4.24
C TYR A 19 -15.67 2.53 -3.93
N PRO A 20 -15.98 2.00 -2.72
CA PRO A 20 -15.83 0.57 -2.44
C PRO A 20 -16.53 -0.36 -3.43
N ALA A 21 -17.77 -0.02 -3.80
CA ALA A 21 -18.55 -0.81 -4.77
C ALA A 21 -17.95 -0.69 -6.17
N MET A 22 -17.55 0.52 -6.57
CA MET A 22 -16.89 0.78 -7.85
C MET A 22 -15.58 0.01 -7.99
N TRP A 23 -14.68 0.07 -7.00
CA TRP A 23 -13.41 -0.65 -7.00
C TRP A 23 -13.59 -2.16 -7.06
N THR A 24 -14.56 -2.68 -6.31
CA THR A 24 -14.88 -4.12 -6.33
C THR A 24 -15.33 -4.56 -7.72
N ALA A 25 -16.25 -3.81 -8.35
CA ALA A 25 -16.72 -4.11 -9.70
C ALA A 25 -15.60 -4.02 -10.75
N GLN A 26 -14.74 -3.00 -10.66
CA GLN A 26 -13.59 -2.84 -11.56
C GLN A 26 -12.58 -3.98 -11.38
N ALA A 27 -12.27 -4.35 -10.13
CA ALA A 27 -11.33 -5.42 -9.83
C ALA A 27 -11.86 -6.80 -10.28
N GLU A 28 -13.15 -7.06 -10.14
CA GLU A 28 -13.80 -8.26 -10.65
C GLU A 28 -13.74 -8.30 -12.18
N ALA A 29 -14.12 -7.22 -12.85
CA ALA A 29 -14.05 -7.11 -14.31
C ALA A 29 -12.62 -7.35 -14.82
N PHE A 30 -11.61 -6.77 -14.15
CA PHE A 30 -10.22 -6.99 -14.48
C PHE A 30 -9.82 -8.46 -14.31
N ARG A 31 -10.14 -9.11 -13.17
CA ARG A 31 -9.84 -10.54 -12.95
C ARG A 31 -10.47 -11.44 -13.99
N ILE A 32 -11.70 -11.16 -14.43
CA ILE A 32 -12.36 -11.92 -15.49
C ILE A 32 -11.58 -11.75 -16.81
N SER A 33 -11.30 -10.51 -17.19
CA SER A 33 -10.60 -10.20 -18.45
C SER A 33 -9.15 -10.70 -18.49
N HIS A 34 -8.50 -10.80 -17.33
CA HIS A 34 -7.07 -11.15 -17.19
C HIS A 34 -6.85 -12.55 -16.61
N SER A 35 -7.90 -13.38 -16.57
CA SER A 35 -7.92 -14.67 -15.88
C SER A 35 -6.83 -15.64 -16.36
N ALA A 36 -6.60 -15.72 -17.68
CA ALA A 36 -5.58 -16.58 -18.29
C ALA A 36 -4.13 -16.24 -17.88
N LEU A 37 -3.90 -15.01 -17.41
CA LEU A 37 -2.59 -14.49 -16.99
C LEU A 37 -2.60 -14.09 -15.51
N SER A 38 -3.35 -14.82 -14.70
CA SER A 38 -3.45 -14.58 -13.26
C SER A 38 -3.19 -15.85 -12.46
N ARG A 39 -2.57 -15.69 -11.28
CA ARG A 39 -2.48 -16.72 -10.24
C ARG A 39 -3.11 -16.13 -8.98
N ILE A 40 -4.30 -16.60 -8.65
CA ILE A 40 -5.08 -16.10 -7.53
C ILE A 40 -4.78 -16.94 -6.29
N ASP A 41 -4.80 -16.31 -5.12
CA ASP A 41 -4.69 -16.99 -3.82
C ASP A 41 -3.39 -17.78 -3.62
N CYS A 42 -2.27 -17.28 -4.15
CA CYS A 42 -0.95 -17.84 -3.89
C CYS A 42 -0.61 -17.69 -2.40
N PRO A 43 -0.32 -18.76 -1.66
CA PRO A 43 -0.02 -18.65 -0.24
C PRO A 43 1.36 -18.02 0.00
N TYR A 44 1.47 -17.21 1.04
CA TYR A 44 2.75 -16.79 1.62
C TYR A 44 2.88 -17.17 3.10
N GLY A 45 1.81 -17.68 3.71
CA GLY A 45 1.77 -18.23 5.06
C GLY A 45 0.52 -19.08 5.26
N ASP A 46 0.30 -19.53 6.50
CA ASP A 46 -0.75 -20.50 6.84
C ASP A 46 -2.13 -19.85 7.10
N GLY A 47 -2.15 -18.53 7.30
CA GLY A 47 -3.38 -17.78 7.56
C GLY A 47 -4.31 -17.72 6.35
N THR A 48 -5.62 -17.66 6.58
CA THR A 48 -6.63 -17.61 5.50
C THR A 48 -6.47 -16.39 4.59
N ARG A 49 -5.99 -15.27 5.17
CA ARG A 49 -5.70 -14.00 4.49
C ARG A 49 -4.24 -13.87 4.06
N GLN A 50 -3.38 -14.83 4.42
CA GLN A 50 -1.95 -14.85 4.09
C GLN A 50 -1.71 -15.37 2.67
N LYS A 51 -2.35 -14.70 1.71
CA LYS A 51 -2.36 -15.03 0.30
C LYS A 51 -2.15 -13.78 -0.53
N TYR A 52 -1.62 -13.94 -1.74
CA TYR A 52 -1.48 -12.86 -2.70
C TYR A 52 -1.98 -13.27 -4.07
N ASP A 53 -2.45 -12.29 -4.84
CA ASP A 53 -2.75 -12.47 -6.25
C ASP A 53 -1.57 -11.99 -7.09
N LEU A 54 -1.23 -12.73 -8.14
CA LEU A 54 -0.18 -12.38 -9.10
C LEU A 54 -0.77 -12.24 -10.50
N PHE A 55 -0.66 -11.04 -11.07
CA PHE A 55 -1.10 -10.72 -12.43
C PHE A 55 0.13 -10.60 -13.33
N LEU A 56 0.16 -11.38 -14.40
CA LEU A 56 1.30 -11.47 -15.33
C LEU A 56 1.06 -10.60 -16.56
N PRO A 57 2.09 -9.93 -17.12
CA PRO A 57 1.98 -9.28 -18.41
C PRO A 57 1.90 -10.31 -19.55
N GLU A 58 1.48 -9.86 -20.73
CA GLU A 58 1.76 -10.60 -21.96
C GLU A 58 3.25 -10.47 -22.31
N GLY A 59 3.92 -11.61 -22.54
CA GLY A 59 5.31 -11.61 -22.98
C GLY A 59 6.35 -11.53 -21.85
N PRO A 60 7.55 -10.95 -22.10
CA PRO A 60 8.62 -10.86 -21.12
C PRO A 60 8.23 -10.06 -19.87
N ILE A 61 8.81 -10.44 -18.73
CA ILE A 61 8.59 -9.79 -17.44
C ILE A 61 9.78 -8.89 -17.12
N GLU A 62 9.55 -7.58 -17.09
CA GLU A 62 10.55 -6.55 -16.83
C GLU A 62 10.87 -6.38 -15.33
N GLY A 63 9.92 -6.74 -14.47
CA GLY A 63 10.07 -6.65 -13.02
C GLY A 63 8.75 -6.92 -12.29
N THR A 64 8.78 -6.78 -10.97
CA THR A 64 7.62 -7.00 -10.10
C THR A 64 7.21 -5.70 -9.41
N LEU A 65 5.96 -5.27 -9.60
CA LEU A 65 5.31 -4.26 -8.77
C LEU A 65 4.53 -4.96 -7.66
N ILE A 66 4.77 -4.62 -6.40
CA ILE A 66 3.97 -5.12 -5.28
C ILE A 66 3.11 -3.96 -4.76
N PHE A 67 1.79 -4.13 -4.81
CA PHE A 67 0.82 -3.16 -4.31
C PHE A 67 0.16 -3.67 -3.02
N VAL A 68 0.38 -2.98 -1.90
CA VAL A 68 -0.26 -3.28 -0.61
C VAL A 68 -1.47 -2.35 -0.41
N HIS A 69 -2.63 -2.94 -0.14
CA HIS A 69 -3.88 -2.18 -0.08
C HIS A 69 -4.07 -1.38 1.21
N GLY A 70 -5.04 -0.45 1.18
CA GLY A 70 -5.44 0.36 2.32
C GLY A 70 -6.63 -0.23 3.09
N GLY A 71 -7.26 0.58 3.95
CA GLY A 71 -8.41 0.16 4.75
C GLY A 71 -8.25 0.29 6.26
N TYR A 72 -7.33 1.14 6.72
CA TYR A 72 -7.02 1.30 8.15
C TYR A 72 -6.75 -0.03 8.87
N TRP A 73 -6.09 -0.99 8.21
CA TRP A 73 -5.82 -2.34 8.76
C TRP A 73 -7.04 -3.14 9.23
N LYS A 74 -8.26 -2.63 9.06
CA LYS A 74 -9.51 -3.21 9.59
C LYS A 74 -10.56 -3.47 8.51
N ALA A 75 -10.24 -3.21 7.25
CA ALA A 75 -11.19 -3.32 6.15
C ALA A 75 -10.50 -3.72 4.83
N PHE A 76 -11.34 -4.20 3.91
CA PHE A 76 -11.01 -4.64 2.55
C PHE A 76 -10.18 -5.93 2.46
N ASP A 77 -10.00 -6.35 1.23
CA ASP A 77 -9.24 -7.54 0.83
C ASP A 77 -8.50 -7.24 -0.48
N LYS A 78 -7.44 -8.00 -0.80
CA LYS A 78 -6.69 -7.89 -2.06
C LYS A 78 -7.59 -7.90 -3.31
N SER A 79 -8.74 -8.57 -3.24
CA SER A 79 -9.73 -8.65 -4.33
C SER A 79 -10.44 -7.33 -4.66
N THR A 80 -10.33 -6.27 -3.86
CA THR A 80 -10.91 -4.95 -4.19
C THR A 80 -10.01 -4.14 -5.14
N TRP A 81 -8.77 -4.55 -5.38
CA TRP A 81 -7.73 -3.67 -5.95
C TRP A 81 -7.13 -4.15 -7.26
N SER A 82 -7.52 -5.33 -7.75
CA SER A 82 -6.85 -5.98 -8.90
C SER A 82 -6.82 -5.13 -10.17
N HIS A 83 -7.81 -4.26 -10.40
CA HIS A 83 -7.84 -3.37 -11.55
C HIS A 83 -6.63 -2.41 -11.61
N LEU A 84 -6.02 -2.09 -10.46
CA LEU A 84 -4.81 -1.25 -10.40
C LEU A 84 -3.58 -1.93 -11.01
N ALA A 85 -3.63 -3.24 -11.27
CA ALA A 85 -2.56 -3.94 -11.98
C ALA A 85 -2.52 -3.61 -13.48
N ALA A 86 -3.64 -3.18 -14.07
CA ALA A 86 -3.83 -3.06 -15.52
C ALA A 86 -2.74 -2.23 -16.20
N GLY A 87 -2.36 -1.09 -15.62
CA GLY A 87 -1.34 -0.23 -16.18
C GLY A 87 0.05 -0.87 -16.20
N ALA A 88 0.44 -1.52 -15.11
CA ALA A 88 1.75 -2.17 -14.98
C ALA A 88 1.87 -3.41 -15.88
N VAL A 89 0.84 -4.26 -15.92
CA VAL A 89 0.86 -5.45 -16.81
C VAL A 89 0.91 -5.05 -18.28
N ALA A 90 0.24 -3.95 -18.67
CA ALA A 90 0.34 -3.39 -20.02
C ALA A 90 1.72 -2.79 -20.37
N ARG A 91 2.61 -2.66 -19.38
CA ARG A 91 3.99 -2.16 -19.52
C ARG A 91 5.03 -3.26 -19.26
N GLY A 92 4.64 -4.53 -19.26
CA GLY A 92 5.56 -5.66 -19.11
C GLY A 92 5.95 -5.98 -17.67
N TRP A 93 5.28 -5.39 -16.68
CA TRP A 93 5.53 -5.68 -15.26
C TRP A 93 4.49 -6.65 -14.72
N GLN A 94 4.92 -7.65 -13.96
CA GLN A 94 3.97 -8.44 -13.17
C GLN A 94 3.60 -7.69 -11.90
N VAL A 95 2.39 -7.90 -11.41
CA VAL A 95 1.86 -7.20 -10.24
C VAL A 95 1.42 -8.22 -9.19
N ALA A 96 1.98 -8.10 -7.99
CA ALA A 96 1.57 -8.88 -6.84
C ALA A 96 0.76 -8.03 -5.87
N MET A 97 -0.36 -8.57 -5.39
CA MET A 97 -1.25 -7.91 -4.43
C MET A 97 -1.49 -8.83 -3.23
N PRO A 98 -0.72 -8.69 -2.14
CA PRO A 98 -0.93 -9.46 -0.92
C PRO A 98 -2.19 -8.99 -0.18
N GLY A 99 -2.95 -9.96 0.33
CA GLY A 99 -3.84 -9.77 1.46
C GLY A 99 -3.04 -9.80 2.76
N TYR A 100 -3.71 -9.52 3.87
CA TYR A 100 -3.16 -9.60 5.22
C TYR A 100 -4.31 -9.66 6.24
N THR A 101 -4.05 -10.26 7.40
CA THR A 101 -5.00 -10.33 8.52
C THR A 101 -5.41 -8.93 8.99
N LEU A 102 -6.63 -8.75 9.45
CA LEU A 102 -7.14 -7.45 9.87
C LEU A 102 -7.14 -7.31 11.40
N CYS A 103 -7.23 -6.07 11.87
CA CYS A 103 -7.58 -5.80 13.26
C CYS A 103 -9.09 -6.04 13.47
N PRO A 104 -9.52 -6.61 14.62
CA PRO A 104 -8.71 -6.88 15.82
C PRO A 104 -8.08 -8.29 15.85
N GLU A 105 -8.23 -9.11 14.80
CA GLU A 105 -7.68 -10.47 14.76
C GLU A 105 -6.15 -10.50 14.80
N ALA A 106 -5.50 -9.47 14.26
CA ALA A 106 -4.07 -9.23 14.36
C ALA A 106 -3.79 -7.79 14.82
N ARG A 107 -2.65 -7.59 15.49
CA ARG A 107 -2.13 -6.25 15.75
C ARG A 107 -1.41 -5.70 14.52
N ILE A 108 -1.25 -4.38 14.42
CA ILE A 108 -0.53 -3.76 13.28
C ILE A 108 0.90 -4.30 13.17
N THR A 109 1.55 -4.60 14.30
CA THR A 109 2.87 -5.25 14.35
C THR A 109 2.89 -6.59 13.60
N ASP A 110 1.86 -7.41 13.79
CA ASP A 110 1.76 -8.72 13.15
C ASP A 110 1.43 -8.57 11.66
N ILE A 111 0.58 -7.61 11.30
CA ILE A 111 0.28 -7.27 9.91
C ILE A 111 1.54 -6.81 9.16
N ALA A 112 2.40 -6.01 9.79
CA ALA A 112 3.68 -5.60 9.20
C ALA A 112 4.61 -6.80 8.94
N ARG A 113 4.65 -7.79 9.85
CA ARG A 113 5.38 -9.05 9.65
C ARG A 113 4.79 -9.89 8.52
N GLU A 114 3.46 -10.03 8.46
CA GLU A 114 2.80 -10.74 7.37
C GLU A 114 3.13 -10.13 6.00
N ILE A 115 3.15 -8.80 5.89
CA ILE A 115 3.55 -8.15 4.64
C ILE A 115 5.03 -8.35 4.33
N ALA A 116 5.90 -8.36 5.35
CA ALA A 116 7.31 -8.68 5.16
C ALA A 116 7.49 -10.12 4.63
N ASP A 117 6.74 -11.09 5.15
CA ASP A 117 6.71 -12.48 4.69
C ASP A 117 6.16 -12.59 3.26
N ALA A 118 5.09 -11.86 2.95
CA ALA A 118 4.51 -11.79 1.61
C ALA A 118 5.52 -11.26 0.60
N VAL A 119 6.17 -10.12 0.90
CA VAL A 119 7.20 -9.53 0.03
C VAL A 119 8.37 -10.50 -0.14
N THR A 120 8.87 -11.10 0.95
CA THR A 120 9.96 -12.08 0.88
C THR A 120 9.60 -13.26 -0.02
N THR A 121 8.38 -13.80 0.12
CA THR A 121 7.86 -14.90 -0.71
C THR A 121 7.76 -14.51 -2.19
N ILE A 122 7.18 -13.34 -2.48
CA ILE A 122 7.04 -12.83 -3.85
C ILE A 122 8.41 -12.60 -4.48
N VAL A 123 9.36 -12.05 -3.72
CA VAL A 123 10.73 -11.82 -4.20
C VAL A 123 11.46 -13.15 -4.45
N ALA A 124 11.24 -14.19 -3.66
CA ALA A 124 11.81 -15.51 -3.93
C ALA A 124 11.25 -16.17 -5.21
N GLN A 125 9.99 -15.88 -5.56
CA GLN A 125 9.30 -16.49 -6.69
C GLN A 125 9.40 -15.70 -8.00
N THR A 126 9.98 -14.49 -7.96
CA THR A 126 10.07 -13.58 -9.11
C THR A 126 11.52 -13.24 -9.45
N LYS A 127 11.75 -12.66 -10.63
CA LYS A 127 13.07 -12.19 -11.09
C LYS A 127 13.02 -10.70 -11.42
N GLY A 128 14.19 -10.09 -11.59
CA GLY A 128 14.30 -8.68 -12.00
C GLY A 128 14.18 -7.68 -10.84
N PRO A 129 14.02 -6.39 -11.11
CA PRO A 129 13.78 -5.37 -10.08
C PRO A 129 12.40 -5.53 -9.42
N VAL A 130 12.30 -5.08 -8.18
CA VAL A 130 11.04 -4.99 -7.42
C VAL A 130 10.75 -3.54 -7.11
N VAL A 131 9.49 -3.14 -7.27
CA VAL A 131 8.99 -1.84 -6.86
C VAL A 131 7.90 -2.07 -5.83
N LEU A 132 8.00 -1.42 -4.68
CA LEU A 132 7.01 -1.50 -3.62
C LEU A 132 6.16 -0.23 -3.60
N THR A 133 4.85 -0.40 -3.56
CA THR A 133 3.93 0.70 -3.38
C THR A 133 2.75 0.25 -2.53
N GLY A 134 2.11 1.18 -1.84
CA GLY A 134 0.93 0.87 -1.08
C GLY A 134 0.13 2.11 -0.78
N HIS A 135 -1.17 1.94 -0.55
CA HIS A 135 -2.08 3.05 -0.34
C HIS A 135 -2.58 3.13 1.11
N SER A 136 -2.54 4.31 1.72
CA SER A 136 -3.08 4.55 3.06
C SER A 136 -2.39 3.66 4.12
N ALA A 137 -3.14 2.75 4.77
CA ALA A 137 -2.58 1.71 5.62
C ALA A 137 -1.53 0.83 4.89
N GLY A 138 -1.70 0.57 3.59
CA GLY A 138 -0.71 -0.10 2.76
C GLY A 138 0.52 0.76 2.50
N GLY A 139 0.35 2.08 2.42
CA GLY A 139 1.45 3.05 2.32
C GLY A 139 2.31 3.02 3.58
N HIS A 140 1.66 2.96 4.75
CA HIS A 140 2.35 2.66 6.01
C HIS A 140 3.09 1.34 5.95
N LEU A 141 2.44 0.24 5.52
CA LEU A 141 3.04 -1.10 5.54
C LEU A 141 4.30 -1.18 4.66
N VAL A 142 4.24 -0.66 3.42
CA VAL A 142 5.44 -0.66 2.54
C VAL A 142 6.57 0.22 3.07
N ALA A 143 6.24 1.33 3.74
CA ALA A 143 7.24 2.16 4.42
C ALA A 143 7.83 1.44 5.65
N ARG A 144 6.99 0.74 6.41
CA ARG A 144 7.37 0.08 7.66
C ARG A 144 8.29 -1.11 7.45
N ILE A 145 7.99 -1.97 6.48
CA ILE A 145 8.76 -3.22 6.28
C ILE A 145 10.20 -2.97 5.83
N VAL A 146 10.45 -1.89 5.07
CA VAL A 146 11.80 -1.52 4.63
C VAL A 146 12.65 -0.91 5.76
N CYS A 147 12.04 -0.62 6.92
CA CYS A 147 12.72 -0.21 8.14
C CYS A 147 13.16 -1.41 8.98
N GLY A 148 13.83 -2.39 8.35
CA GLY A 148 14.48 -3.51 9.04
C GLY A 148 13.65 -4.78 9.25
N LEU A 149 12.49 -4.93 8.61
CA LEU A 149 11.75 -6.21 8.61
C LEU A 149 12.10 -7.12 7.42
N LEU A 150 12.78 -6.58 6.40
CA LEU A 150 13.20 -7.34 5.23
C LEU A 150 14.69 -7.67 5.29
N ASP A 151 15.03 -8.91 4.91
CA ASP A 151 16.40 -9.35 4.76
C ASP A 151 17.16 -8.56 3.68
N LYS A 152 18.48 -8.46 3.84
CA LYS A 152 19.35 -7.73 2.90
C LYS A 152 19.22 -8.21 1.44
N SER A 153 19.00 -9.51 1.23
CA SER A 153 18.81 -10.10 -0.10
C SER A 153 17.53 -9.61 -0.77
N VAL A 154 16.45 -9.46 0.01
CA VAL A 154 15.17 -8.90 -0.45
C VAL A 154 15.33 -7.41 -0.71
N MET A 155 15.92 -6.67 0.24
CA MET A 155 16.20 -5.24 0.12
C MET A 155 17.03 -4.91 -1.14
N HIS A 156 17.99 -5.75 -1.51
CA HIS A 156 18.80 -5.53 -2.72
C HIS A 156 18.01 -5.62 -4.04
N ARG A 157 16.87 -6.33 -4.06
CA ARG A 157 15.99 -6.37 -5.23
C ARG A 157 15.03 -5.19 -5.31
N ILE A 158 14.80 -4.46 -4.21
CA ILE A 158 13.89 -3.32 -4.17
C ILE A 158 14.56 -2.10 -4.80
N ARG A 159 14.06 -1.71 -5.96
CA ARG A 159 14.54 -0.53 -6.72
C ARG A 159 14.06 0.78 -6.11
N ARG A 160 12.81 0.82 -5.63
CA ARG A 160 12.20 1.97 -4.94
C ARG A 160 10.96 1.58 -4.15
N VAL A 161 10.60 2.46 -3.21
CA VAL A 161 9.38 2.37 -2.40
C VAL A 161 8.58 3.67 -2.58
N VAL A 162 7.28 3.55 -2.85
CA VAL A 162 6.38 4.71 -2.98
C VAL A 162 5.19 4.53 -2.04
N PRO A 163 5.25 5.06 -0.82
CA PRO A 163 4.11 5.14 0.07
C PRO A 163 3.11 6.18 -0.47
N ILE A 164 1.90 5.75 -0.82
CA ILE A 164 0.81 6.62 -1.30
C ILE A 164 -0.10 6.93 -0.13
N SER A 165 -0.25 8.22 0.18
CA SER A 165 -1.07 8.76 1.27
C SER A 165 -0.84 8.05 2.60
N PRO A 166 0.41 7.82 3.02
CA PRO A 166 0.72 6.92 4.13
C PRO A 166 0.25 7.49 5.47
N VAL A 167 -0.09 6.60 6.41
CA VAL A 167 -0.13 6.94 7.83
C VAL A 167 1.28 6.73 8.40
N SER A 168 2.08 7.79 8.52
CA SER A 168 3.47 7.70 8.97
C SER A 168 3.66 7.64 10.49
N ASP A 169 2.66 8.12 11.23
CA ASP A 169 2.60 8.22 12.69
C ASP A 169 1.27 7.66 13.16
N LEU A 170 1.30 6.58 13.93
CA LEU A 170 0.11 5.90 14.46
C LEU A 170 -0.45 6.58 15.72
N LYS A 171 0.32 7.43 16.42
CA LYS A 171 -0.12 8.04 17.69
C LYS A 171 -1.43 8.81 17.59
N PRO A 172 -1.70 9.60 16.52
CA PRO A 172 -3.00 10.28 16.39
C PRO A 172 -4.18 9.30 16.34
N LEU A 173 -4.00 8.09 15.79
CA LEU A 173 -5.07 7.10 15.69
C LEU A 173 -5.48 6.54 17.04
N MET A 174 -4.58 6.55 18.04
CA MET A 174 -4.92 6.18 19.42
C MET A 174 -6.02 7.06 20.03
N GLN A 175 -6.26 8.25 19.45
CA GLN A 175 -7.28 9.21 19.88
C GLN A 175 -8.53 9.20 19.00
N THR A 176 -8.66 8.20 18.13
CA THR A 176 -9.84 7.97 17.28
C THR A 176 -10.66 6.82 17.84
N SER A 177 -11.96 6.84 17.57
CA SER A 177 -12.88 5.71 17.78
C SER A 177 -12.46 4.45 17.02
N MET A 178 -11.68 4.58 15.94
CA MET A 178 -11.11 3.40 15.27
C MET A 178 -10.24 2.57 16.21
N ASN A 179 -9.63 3.18 17.24
CA ASN A 179 -8.76 2.46 18.16
C ASN A 179 -9.47 1.41 19.01
N ASP A 180 -10.81 1.45 19.09
CA ASP A 180 -11.60 0.36 19.68
C ASP A 180 -11.38 -0.97 18.93
N ILE A 181 -11.10 -0.90 17.62
CA ILE A 181 -10.78 -2.03 16.75
C ILE A 181 -9.27 -2.19 16.59
N LEU A 182 -8.53 -1.10 16.36
CA LEU A 182 -7.09 -1.17 16.06
C LEU A 182 -6.25 -1.55 17.29
N GLN A 183 -6.74 -1.23 18.49
CA GLN A 183 -6.09 -1.52 19.78
C GLN A 183 -4.63 -1.08 19.85
N ILE A 184 -4.29 0.03 19.18
CA ILE A 184 -2.96 0.62 19.16
C ILE A 184 -2.67 1.18 20.55
N ASP A 185 -1.57 0.70 21.15
CA ASP A 185 -1.00 1.27 22.35
C ASP A 185 0.25 2.11 22.02
N LEU A 186 0.83 2.76 23.02
CA LEU A 186 1.99 3.60 22.81
C LEU A 186 3.23 2.80 22.37
N THR A 187 3.35 1.54 22.77
CA THR A 187 4.47 0.67 22.40
C THR A 187 4.42 0.35 20.92
N GLU A 188 3.27 -0.13 20.43
CA GLU A 188 3.05 -0.39 19.01
C GLU A 188 3.14 0.89 18.19
N ALA A 189 2.55 2.00 18.64
CA ALA A 189 2.66 3.26 17.92
C ALA A 189 4.12 3.73 17.77
N ASN A 190 4.97 3.53 18.77
CA ASN A 190 6.40 3.87 18.66
C ASN A 190 7.17 2.91 17.76
N ALA A 191 6.86 1.61 17.82
CA ALA A 191 7.57 0.58 17.06
C ALA A 191 7.18 0.54 15.57
N GLU A 192 5.91 0.82 15.27
CA GLU A 192 5.34 0.62 13.94
C GLU A 192 5.18 1.90 13.12
N SER A 193 5.33 3.09 13.70
CA SER A 193 5.30 4.35 12.92
C SER A 193 6.59 4.57 12.13
N PRO A 194 6.56 4.56 10.78
CA PRO A 194 7.76 4.78 9.97
C PRO A 194 8.50 6.09 10.29
N CYS A 195 7.79 7.15 10.70
CA CYS A 195 8.41 8.44 11.03
C CYS A 195 9.25 8.43 12.33
N TYR A 196 9.25 7.35 13.10
CA TYR A 196 10.12 7.18 14.28
C TYR A 196 11.27 6.20 14.02
N LEU A 197 11.32 5.62 12.82
CA LEU A 197 12.33 4.65 12.44
C LEU A 197 13.37 5.29 11.50
N PRO A 198 14.61 4.78 11.48
CA PRO A 198 15.63 5.23 10.54
C PRO A 198 15.14 5.10 9.09
N ALA A 199 15.54 6.07 8.25
CA ALA A 199 15.28 5.98 6.82
C ALA A 199 15.89 4.69 6.23
N PRO A 200 15.17 4.03 5.31
CA PRO A 200 15.70 2.83 4.68
C PRO A 200 16.83 3.19 3.69
N SER A 201 17.64 2.20 3.32
CA SER A 201 18.72 2.38 2.33
C SER A 201 18.24 2.39 0.88
N VAL A 202 16.95 2.12 0.63
CA VAL A 202 16.34 2.12 -0.69
C VAL A 202 15.71 3.48 -1.00
N PRO A 203 15.70 3.94 -2.27
CA PRO A 203 15.05 5.19 -2.64
C PRO A 203 13.56 5.19 -2.26
N VAL A 204 13.12 6.25 -1.58
CA VAL A 204 11.72 6.47 -1.20
C VAL A 204 11.23 7.77 -1.82
N THR A 205 10.00 7.76 -2.33
CA THR A 205 9.26 8.99 -2.66
C THR A 205 7.88 8.87 -2.06
N VAL A 206 7.52 9.80 -1.18
CA VAL A 206 6.17 9.86 -0.60
C VAL A 206 5.24 10.52 -1.61
N TRP A 207 4.08 9.91 -1.86
CA TRP A 207 3.08 10.42 -2.78
C TRP A 207 1.80 10.73 -2.03
N VAL A 208 1.15 11.88 -2.27
CA VAL A 208 -0.12 12.24 -1.59
C VAL A 208 -1.00 13.08 -2.51
N GLY A 209 -2.32 12.96 -2.40
CA GLY A 209 -3.25 13.83 -3.11
C GLY A 209 -3.30 15.23 -2.49
N GLY A 210 -3.30 16.26 -3.33
CA GLY A 210 -3.38 17.67 -2.89
C GLY A 210 -4.74 18.09 -2.36
N ALA A 211 -5.80 17.34 -2.66
CA ALA A 211 -7.16 17.55 -2.15
C ALA A 211 -7.53 16.57 -1.02
N GLU A 212 -6.53 15.99 -0.35
CA GLU A 212 -6.73 15.13 0.82
C GLU A 212 -7.04 15.90 2.10
N ARG A 213 -7.41 15.16 3.14
CA ARG A 213 -7.55 15.72 4.48
C ARG A 213 -6.20 16.27 4.94
N PRO A 214 -6.16 17.41 5.68
CA PRO A 214 -4.91 17.95 6.20
C PRO A 214 -4.07 16.93 6.98
N ALA A 215 -4.72 16.02 7.73
CA ALA A 215 -4.03 14.96 8.46
C ALA A 215 -3.17 14.06 7.55
N PHE A 216 -3.63 13.71 6.35
CA PHE A 216 -2.88 12.85 5.44
C PHE A 216 -1.74 13.60 4.74
N ILE A 217 -1.94 14.88 4.41
CA ILE A 217 -0.88 15.74 3.89
C ILE A 217 0.22 15.93 4.95
N GLU A 218 -0.17 16.17 6.21
CA GLU A 218 0.77 16.29 7.33
C GLU A 218 1.54 14.99 7.58
N GLN A 219 0.87 13.83 7.51
CA GLN A 219 1.51 12.51 7.61
C GLN A 219 2.54 12.29 6.50
N ALA A 220 2.17 12.57 5.26
CA ALA A 220 3.07 12.45 4.10
C ALA A 220 4.29 13.38 4.23
N ALA A 221 4.05 14.66 4.55
CA ALA A 221 5.09 15.66 4.73
C ALA A 221 6.02 15.34 5.92
N LYS A 222 5.47 14.79 7.01
CA LYS A 222 6.26 14.35 8.17
C LYS A 222 7.23 13.25 7.78
N LEU A 223 6.77 12.22 7.06
CA LEU A 223 7.61 11.11 6.63
C LEU A 223 8.72 11.59 5.70
N ALA A 224 8.36 12.35 4.66
CA ALA A 224 9.32 12.88 3.69
C ALA A 224 10.40 13.73 4.36
N ARG A 225 10.02 14.59 5.31
CA ARG A 225 10.97 15.41 6.07
C ARG A 225 11.89 14.59 6.96
N VAL A 226 11.37 13.60 7.69
CA VAL A 226 12.20 12.80 8.64
C VAL A 226 13.16 11.88 7.88
N TRP A 227 12.76 11.38 6.71
CA TRP A 227 13.61 10.53 5.88
C TRP A 227 14.42 11.31 4.84
N GLU A 228 14.29 12.64 4.80
CA GLU A 228 14.94 13.51 3.82
C GLU A 228 14.74 13.01 2.38
N CYS A 229 13.52 12.56 2.07
CA CYS A 229 13.16 11.99 0.77
C CYS A 229 12.12 12.85 0.04
N ASP A 230 11.93 12.55 -1.25
CA ASP A 230 11.05 13.35 -2.10
C ASP A 230 9.57 13.23 -1.67
N LEU A 231 8.85 14.34 -1.77
CA LEU A 231 7.40 14.42 -1.60
C LEU A 231 6.77 14.90 -2.90
N GLU A 232 5.91 14.06 -3.47
CA GLU A 232 5.09 14.40 -4.63
C GLU A 232 3.64 14.64 -4.20
N ILE A 233 3.11 15.82 -4.50
CA ILE A 233 1.73 16.19 -4.24
C ILE A 233 0.95 16.15 -5.56
N ALA A 234 0.07 15.17 -5.71
CA ALA A 234 -0.81 15.05 -6.87
C ALA A 234 -1.96 16.06 -6.77
N GLU A 235 -1.80 17.20 -7.45
CA GLU A 235 -2.79 18.28 -7.48
C GLU A 235 -4.19 17.76 -7.86
N GLY A 236 -5.20 18.25 -7.14
CA GLY A 236 -6.62 17.92 -7.39
C GLY A 236 -7.05 16.49 -7.01
N ARG A 237 -6.11 15.61 -6.64
CA ARG A 237 -6.42 14.23 -6.22
C ARG A 237 -6.77 14.16 -4.74
N ASN A 238 -7.79 13.37 -4.42
CA ASN A 238 -8.22 13.05 -3.07
C ASN A 238 -7.75 11.63 -2.67
N HIS A 239 -8.06 11.22 -1.44
CA HIS A 239 -7.57 9.98 -0.86
C HIS A 239 -8.05 8.73 -1.60
N PHE A 240 -9.15 8.81 -2.36
CA PHE A 240 -9.72 7.67 -3.07
C PHE A 240 -9.31 7.60 -4.55
N ASP A 241 -9.10 8.75 -5.19
CA ASP A 241 -8.73 8.80 -6.62
C ASP A 241 -7.21 8.99 -6.87
N VAL A 242 -6.40 9.25 -5.84
CA VAL A 242 -4.93 9.37 -5.99
C VAL A 242 -4.29 8.11 -6.58
N ILE A 243 -4.87 6.94 -6.28
CA ILE A 243 -4.44 5.63 -6.79
C ILE A 243 -4.84 5.37 -8.25
N GLU A 244 -5.77 6.15 -8.83
CA GLU A 244 -6.10 6.04 -10.26
C GLU A 244 -4.90 6.39 -11.15
N ALA A 245 -3.91 7.11 -10.62
CA ALA A 245 -2.65 7.37 -11.30
C ALA A 245 -1.76 6.13 -11.50
N LEU A 246 -2.19 4.95 -11.02
CA LEU A 246 -1.64 3.64 -11.39
C LEU A 246 -2.12 3.16 -12.79
N ASP A 247 -2.99 3.91 -13.45
CA ASP A 247 -3.33 3.70 -14.85
C ASP A 247 -2.09 3.72 -15.77
N ARG A 248 -2.19 3.08 -16.94
CA ARG A 248 -1.12 2.89 -17.92
C ARG A 248 -0.35 4.18 -18.23
N ASN A 249 -1.05 5.31 -18.33
CA ASN A 249 -0.48 6.61 -18.67
C ASN A 249 -0.33 7.54 -17.45
N GLY A 250 -0.60 7.06 -16.24
CA GLY A 250 -0.56 7.85 -15.02
C GLY A 250 0.87 8.21 -14.62
N LYS A 251 1.04 9.44 -14.09
CA LYS A 251 2.34 9.96 -13.63
C LYS A 251 2.96 9.05 -12.55
N LEU A 252 2.15 8.56 -11.62
CA LEU A 252 2.58 7.66 -10.54
C LEU A 252 3.10 6.34 -11.11
N LEU A 253 2.38 5.69 -12.03
CA LEU A 253 2.88 4.48 -12.68
C LEU A 253 4.14 4.76 -13.50
N GLY A 254 4.18 5.89 -14.23
CA GLY A 254 5.37 6.38 -14.93
C GLY A 254 6.59 6.38 -14.04
N PHE A 255 6.47 7.03 -12.88
CA PHE A 255 7.50 7.11 -11.87
C PHE A 255 7.86 5.74 -11.29
N LEU A 256 6.88 4.95 -10.87
CA LEU A 256 7.07 3.63 -10.26
C LEU A 256 7.93 2.70 -11.14
N LEU A 257 7.72 2.70 -12.45
CA LEU A 257 8.37 1.76 -13.37
C LEU A 257 9.64 2.31 -14.04
N SER A 258 9.94 3.60 -13.88
CA SER A 258 11.11 4.27 -14.49
C SER A 258 12.45 3.71 -14.02
#